data_AF-A0A8T3QSV4-F1
#
_entry.id   AF-A0A8T3QSV4-F1
#
_cell.length_a   1.000
_cell.length_b   1.000
_cell.length_c   1.000
_cell.angle_alpha   90.00
_cell.angle_beta   90.00
_cell.angle_gamma   90.00
#
_symmetry.space_group_name_H-M   'P 1'
#
loop_
_entity.id
_entity.type
_entity.pdbx_description
1 polymer ?
#
loop_
_entity_poly.entity_id
_entity_poly.type
_entity_poly.pdbx_seq_one_letter_code
_entity_poly.pdbx_strand_id
1 'polypeptide(L)'
;MSTDGAAAALARSEVRDLIAAKGHAVDNARAAVARLETAFADGSLERTAAMGQFLADLMQALEQDEGEKIGGKSAEAARFILRAVDRELDLA
;
A
#
# COMPACT_ATOMS: atom_id res chain seq x y z
N MET A 1 1.76 -12.26 18.17
CA MET A 1 3.00 -11.48 18.07
C MET A 1 2.52 -10.07 17.75
N SER A 2 2.36 -9.23 18.77
CA SER A 2 1.55 -8.01 18.64
C SER A 2 2.28 -6.95 17.80
N THR A 3 1.62 -6.53 16.73
CA THR A 3 1.93 -5.41 15.83
C THR A 3 1.74 -4.03 16.51
N ASP A 4 1.78 -3.96 17.84
CA ASP A 4 1.49 -2.75 18.65
C ASP A 4 2.76 -1.96 19.04
N GLY A 5 3.92 -2.31 18.48
CA GLY A 5 5.19 -1.63 18.75
C GLY A 5 5.27 -0.24 18.11
N ALA A 6 6.12 0.65 18.66
CA ALA A 6 6.37 1.98 18.10
C ALA A 6 6.83 1.95 16.63
N ALA A 7 7.57 0.91 16.23
CA ALA A 7 7.98 0.70 14.84
C ALA A 7 6.80 0.40 13.91
N ALA A 8 5.85 -0.43 14.36
CA ALA A 8 4.63 -0.73 13.63
C ALA A 8 3.74 0.52 13.49
N ALA A 9 3.59 1.30 14.56
CA ALA A 9 2.84 2.57 14.53
C ALA A 9 3.46 3.58 13.56
N LEU A 10 4.80 3.70 13.56
CA LEU A 10 5.52 4.55 12.61
C LEU A 10 5.31 4.08 11.17
N ALA A 11 5.45 2.78 10.91
CA ALA A 11 5.24 2.21 9.59
C ALA A 11 3.82 2.45 9.07
N ARG A 12 2.78 2.26 9.91
CA ARG A 12 1.39 2.58 9.55
C ARG A 12 1.22 4.06 9.22
N SER A 13 1.79 4.95 10.02
CA SER A 13 1.71 6.41 9.78
C SER A 13 2.35 6.80 8.45
N GLU A 14 3.55 6.30 8.16
CA GLU A 14 4.27 6.62 6.93
C GLU A 14 3.53 6.11 5.68
N VAL A 15 2.93 4.91 5.77
CA VAL A 15 2.08 4.38 4.69
C VAL A 15 0.82 5.24 4.50
N ARG A 16 0.18 5.69 5.59
CA ARG A 16 -0.99 6.59 5.51
C ARG A 16 -0.66 7.93 4.88
N ASP A 17 0.49 8.51 5.22
CA ASP A 17 0.93 9.76 4.63
C ASP A 17 1.14 9.62 3.11
N LEU A 18 1.68 8.49 2.66
CA LEU A 18 1.82 8.18 1.24
C LEU A 18 0.47 7.99 0.53
N ILE A 19 -0.49 7.32 1.17
CA ILE A 19 -1.86 7.14 0.63
C ILE A 19 -2.59 8.49 0.54
N ALA A 20 -2.41 9.35 1.53
CA ALA A 20 -3.05 10.67 1.61
C ALA A 20 -2.32 11.75 0.79
N ALA A 21 -1.10 11.48 0.32
CA ALA A 21 -0.30 12.42 -0.44
C ALA A 21 -1.06 12.90 -1.69
N LYS A 22 -0.97 14.21 -1.96
CA LYS A 22 -1.51 14.82 -3.18
C LYS A 22 -0.56 14.53 -4.34
N GLY A 23 -1.11 14.38 -5.54
CA GLY A 23 -0.30 14.19 -6.76
C GLY A 23 -0.64 12.90 -7.49
N HIS A 24 0.39 12.29 -8.07
CA HIS A 24 0.28 11.10 -8.91
C HIS A 24 -0.05 9.86 -8.06
N ALA A 25 -1.29 9.37 -8.19
CA ALA A 25 -1.78 8.24 -7.40
C ALA A 25 -0.92 6.97 -7.58
N VAL A 26 -0.37 6.77 -8.79
CA VAL A 26 0.49 5.64 -9.14
C VAL A 26 1.84 5.73 -8.43
N ASP A 27 2.49 6.90 -8.44
CA ASP A 27 3.75 7.11 -7.73
C ASP A 27 3.58 6.95 -6.22
N ASN A 28 2.49 7.51 -5.67
CA ASN A 28 2.14 7.35 -4.26
C ASN A 28 1.90 5.88 -3.89
N ALA A 29 1.22 5.13 -4.76
CA ALA A 29 1.00 3.70 -4.56
C ALA A 29 2.32 2.91 -4.60
N ARG A 30 3.22 3.20 -5.56
CA ARG A 30 4.54 2.58 -5.63
C ARG A 30 5.37 2.85 -4.38
N ALA A 31 5.35 4.09 -3.89
CA ALA A 31 6.02 4.45 -2.64
C ALA A 31 5.41 3.72 -1.43
N ALA A 32 4.08 3.62 -1.34
CA ALA A 32 3.39 2.91 -0.27
C ALA A 32 3.75 1.41 -0.26
N VAL A 33 3.80 0.76 -1.44
CA VAL A 33 4.24 -0.63 -1.58
C VAL A 33 5.68 -0.80 -1.10
N ALA A 34 6.59 0.05 -1.56
CA ALA A 34 8.01 -0.02 -1.14
C ALA A 34 8.16 0.13 0.39
N ARG A 35 7.37 1.01 1.01
CA ARG A 35 7.38 1.19 2.47
C ARG A 35 6.84 -0.02 3.21
N LEU A 36 5.77 -0.64 2.70
CA LEU A 36 5.18 -1.86 3.25
C LEU A 36 6.15 -3.04 3.16
N GLU A 37 6.76 -3.26 2.00
CA GLU A 37 7.76 -4.32 1.80
C GLU A 37 8.95 -4.17 2.76
N THR A 38 9.40 -2.93 3.00
CA THR A 38 10.43 -2.63 4.01
C THR A 38 9.96 -3.02 5.42
N ALA A 39 8.72 -2.66 5.79
CA ALA A 39 8.15 -2.98 7.10
C ALA A 39 7.95 -4.49 7.32
N PHE A 40 7.65 -5.23 6.25
CA PHE A 40 7.56 -6.70 6.33
C PHE A 40 8.95 -7.33 6.46
N ALA A 41 9.94 -6.80 5.73
CA ALA A 41 11.30 -7.31 5.76
C ALA A 41 12.00 -7.07 7.11
N ASP A 42 11.74 -5.93 7.75
CA ASP A 42 12.30 -5.58 9.06
C ASP A 42 11.46 -6.13 10.24
N GLY A 43 10.29 -6.71 9.96
CA GLY A 43 9.38 -7.29 10.94
C GLY A 43 8.54 -6.27 11.72
N SER A 44 8.55 -5.00 11.33
CA SER A 44 7.69 -3.96 11.91
C SER A 44 6.20 -4.20 11.63
N LEU A 45 5.87 -4.81 10.49
CA LEU A 45 4.51 -5.20 10.13
C LEU A 45 4.46 -6.68 9.75
N GLU A 46 3.31 -7.31 9.98
CA GLU A 46 3.05 -8.68 9.54
C GLU A 46 2.35 -8.68 8.17
N ARG A 47 2.87 -9.49 7.24
CA ARG A 47 2.23 -9.68 5.94
C ARG A 47 1.13 -10.73 6.05
N THR A 48 -0.09 -10.29 6.38
CA THR A 48 -1.27 -11.16 6.39
C THR A 48 -1.59 -11.67 4.98
N ALA A 49 -2.36 -12.77 4.89
CA ALA A 49 -2.79 -13.30 3.61
C ALA A 49 -3.63 -12.30 2.80
N ALA A 50 -4.50 -11.53 3.48
CA ALA A 50 -5.31 -10.50 2.85
C ALA A 50 -4.44 -9.32 2.35
N MET A 51 -3.47 -8.88 3.16
CA MET A 51 -2.48 -7.88 2.74
C MET A 51 -1.70 -8.34 1.49
N GLY A 52 -1.31 -9.62 1.45
CA GLY A 52 -0.68 -10.22 0.28
C GLY A 52 -1.53 -10.11 -1.00
N GLN A 53 -2.84 -10.39 -0.89
CA GLN A 53 -3.77 -10.28 -2.01
C GLN A 53 -3.92 -8.82 -2.48
N PHE A 54 -4.12 -7.87 -1.56
CA PHE A 54 -4.26 -6.46 -1.92
C PHE A 54 -3.00 -5.92 -2.62
N LEU A 55 -1.81 -6.32 -2.19
CA LEU A 55 -0.56 -5.93 -2.84
C LEU A 55 -0.41 -6.54 -4.24
N ALA A 56 -0.85 -7.78 -4.45
CA ALA A 56 -0.85 -8.40 -5.77
C ALA A 56 -1.79 -7.67 -6.74
N ASP A 57 -3.02 -7.37 -6.30
CA ASP A 57 -3.99 -6.62 -7.10
C ASP A 57 -3.50 -5.19 -7.39
N LEU A 58 -2.83 -4.57 -6.42
CA LEU A 58 -2.23 -3.25 -6.59
C LEU A 58 -1.10 -3.28 -7.62
N MET A 59 -0.18 -4.24 -7.55
CA MET A 59 0.91 -4.37 -8.53
C MET A 59 0.36 -4.55 -9.95
N GLN A 60 -0.65 -5.40 -10.13
CA GLN A 60 -1.29 -5.59 -11.43
C GLN A 60 -1.90 -4.29 -11.96
N ALA A 61 -2.57 -3.51 -11.11
CA ALA A 61 -3.13 -2.23 -11.50
C ALA A 61 -2.04 -1.21 -11.90
N LEU A 62 -0.90 -1.22 -11.22
CA LEU A 62 0.23 -0.33 -11.51
C LEU A 62 0.98 -0.73 -12.79
N GLU A 63 1.08 -2.02 -13.11
CA GLU A 63 1.66 -2.51 -14.36
C GLU A 63 0.80 -2.15 -15.57
N GLN A 64 -0.53 -2.17 -15.42
CA GLN A 64 -1.47 -1.77 -16.49
C GLN A 64 -1.38 -0.28 -16.85
N ASP A 65 -1.09 0.60 -15.89
CA ASP A 65 -0.85 2.04 -16.15
C ASP A 65 0.41 2.29 -16.99
N GLU A 66 1.44 1.45 -16.83
CA GLU A 66 2.71 1.60 -17.57
C GLU A 66 2.59 1.15 -19.03
N GLY A 67 1.66 0.23 -19.33
CA GLY A 67 1.40 -0.31 -20.68
C GLY A 67 0.30 0.40 -21.48
N GLU A 68 -0.70 0.97 -20.81
CA GLU A 68 -1.78 1.72 -21.45
C GLU A 68 -1.84 3.14 -20.88
N LYS A 69 -1.70 4.17 -21.73
CA LYS A 69 -1.95 5.59 -21.38
C LYS A 69 -3.44 5.87 -21.07
N ILE A 70 -4.15 4.96 -20.41
CA ILE A 70 -5.50 5.14 -19.90
C ILE A 70 -5.38 5.54 -18.42
N GLY A 71 -4.77 6.71 -18.18
CA GLY A 71 -4.42 7.23 -16.84
C GLY A 71 -5.60 7.59 -15.92
N GLY A 72 -6.79 7.05 -16.16
CA GLY A 72 -7.97 7.21 -15.32
C GLY A 72 -8.31 5.96 -14.50
N LYS A 73 -8.38 4.79 -15.14
CA LYS A 73 -8.90 3.57 -14.49
C LYS A 73 -7.89 2.95 -13.53
N SER A 74 -6.62 2.88 -13.90
CA SER A 74 -5.56 2.33 -13.07
C SER A 74 -5.31 3.18 -11.82
N ALA A 75 -5.39 4.50 -11.95
CA ALA A 75 -5.26 5.43 -10.82
C ALA A 75 -6.44 5.31 -9.82
N GLU A 76 -7.68 5.13 -10.31
CA GLU A 76 -8.83 4.87 -9.42
C GLU A 76 -8.74 3.52 -8.74
N ALA A 77 -8.34 2.46 -9.45
CA ALA A 77 -8.11 1.14 -8.88
C ALA A 77 -7.04 1.19 -7.78
N ALA A 78 -5.91 1.84 -8.03
CA ALA A 78 -4.85 2.02 -7.04
C ALA A 78 -5.36 2.71 -5.77
N ARG A 79 -6.16 3.79 -5.90
CA ARG A 79 -6.75 4.47 -4.74
C ARG A 79 -7.71 3.58 -3.95
N PHE A 80 -8.52 2.78 -4.64
CA PHE A 80 -9.47 1.87 -4.00
C PHE A 80 -8.73 0.78 -3.20
N ILE A 81 -7.73 0.16 -3.82
CA ILE A 81 -6.93 -0.89 -3.19
C ILE A 81 -6.10 -0.33 -2.02
N LEU A 82 -5.50 0.85 -2.17
CA LEU A 82 -4.78 1.52 -1.07
C LEU A 82 -5.67 1.80 0.14
N ARG A 83 -6.97 2.09 -0.05
CA ARG A 83 -7.92 2.22 1.07
C ARG A 83 -8.21 0.88 1.74
N ALA A 84 -8.19 -0.23 1.00
CA ALA A 84 -8.32 -1.56 1.60
C ALA A 84 -7.07 -1.91 2.42
N VAL A 85 -5.88 -1.58 1.91
CA VAL A 85 -4.60 -1.71 2.62
C VAL A 85 -4.61 -0.92 3.93
N ASP A 86 -5.02 0.36 3.91
CA ASP A 86 -5.08 1.19 5.12
C ASP A 86 -6.01 0.59 6.20
N ARG A 87 -7.16 0.05 5.79
CA ARG A 87 -8.07 -0.64 6.72
C ARG A 87 -7.48 -1.92 7.28
N GLU A 88 -6.82 -2.72 6.44
CA GLU A 88 -6.18 -3.95 6.88
C GLU A 88 -5.05 -3.68 7.89
N LEU A 89 -4.30 -2.59 7.71
CA LEU A 89 -3.29 -2.14 8.67
C LEU A 89 -3.87 -1.77 10.05
N ASP A 90 -5.14 -1.39 10.14
CA ASP A 90 -5.82 -1.11 11.41
C ASP A 90 -6.33 -2.39 12.10
N LEU A 91 -6.53 -3.46 11.32
CA LEU A 91 -7.04 -4.75 11.81
C LEU A 91 -5.92 -5.73 12.23
N ALA A 92 -4.75 -5.61 11.62
CA ALA A 92 -3.57 -6.44 11.86
C ALA A 92 -2.68 -5.89 12.97
#